data_AF-U5BX16-F1
#
_entry.id   AF-U5BX16-F1
#
_cell.length_a   1.000
_cell.length_b   1.000
_cell.length_c   1.000
_cell.angle_alpha   90.00
_cell.angle_beta   90.00
_cell.angle_gamma   90.00
#
_symmetry.space_group_name_H-M   'P 1'
#
loop_
_entity.id
_entity.type
_entity.pdbx_description
1 polymer ?
#
loop_
_entity_poly.entity_id
_entity_poly.type
_entity_poly.pdbx_seq_one_letter_code
_entity_poly.pdbx_strand_id
1 'polypeptide(L)'
;MIEYFKVNELSIPVRLNRKAIILFEKKYNKGLSSLQDIGTEELSMLLFLGVCEGHKFLDIQNEYAKFEDFETMLDEMDISEFYEVAGKVIGSFFSKKKK
;
A
#
# COMPACT_ATOMS: atom_id res chain seq x y z
N MET A 1 0.22 1.20 -13.53
CA MET A 1 1.57 1.18 -12.95
C MET A 1 1.54 0.19 -11.81
N ILE A 2 2.61 -0.57 -11.65
CA ILE A 2 2.86 -1.44 -10.49
C ILE A 2 4.16 -0.94 -9.89
N GLU A 3 4.23 -0.94 -8.58
CA GLU A 3 5.41 -0.63 -7.79
C GLU A 3 5.64 -1.78 -6.82
N TYR A 4 6.85 -1.90 -6.28
CA TYR A 4 7.19 -3.04 -5.44
C TYR A 4 7.57 -2.56 -4.04
N PHE A 5 6.78 -2.99 -3.07
CA PHE A 5 7.05 -2.81 -1.66
C PHE A 5 7.99 -3.92 -1.19
N LYS A 6 9.17 -3.54 -0.70
CA LYS A 6 10.21 -4.50 -0.30
C LYS A 6 10.17 -4.70 1.20
N VAL A 7 10.09 -5.96 1.62
CA VAL A 7 10.21 -6.37 3.02
C VAL A 7 11.26 -7.46 3.08
N ASN A 8 12.42 -7.16 3.67
CA ASN A 8 13.57 -8.07 3.63
C ASN A 8 13.89 -8.50 2.18
N GLU A 9 13.83 -9.80 1.89
CA GLU A 9 14.04 -10.35 0.53
C GLU A 9 12.74 -10.41 -0.31
N LEU A 10 11.58 -10.16 0.31
CA LEU A 10 10.27 -10.22 -0.36
C LEU A 10 10.01 -8.94 -1.15
N SER A 11 9.49 -9.11 -2.37
CA SER A 11 9.09 -8.01 -3.25
C SER A 11 7.61 -8.12 -3.58
N ILE A 12 6.81 -7.28 -2.95
CA ILE A 12 5.36 -7.38 -2.96
C ILE A 12 4.80 -6.37 -3.99
N PRO A 13 4.03 -6.81 -4.99
CA PRO A 13 3.48 -5.91 -5.99
C PRO A 13 2.35 -5.07 -5.40
N VAL A 14 2.49 -3.76 -5.55
CA VAL A 14 1.50 -2.76 -5.14
C VAL A 14 0.95 -2.07 -6.38
N ARG A 15 -0.36 -1.87 -6.41
CA ARG A 15 -1.03 -1.06 -7.43
C ARG A 15 -2.15 -0.23 -6.80
N LEU A 16 -1.95 1.08 -6.73
CA LEU A 16 -3.03 1.99 -6.34
C LEU A 16 -3.87 2.38 -7.55
N ASN A 17 -5.15 2.00 -7.51
CA ASN A 17 -6.16 2.40 -8.49
C ASN A 17 -7.34 3.10 -7.78
N ARG A 18 -8.29 3.64 -8.56
CA ARG A 18 -9.46 4.35 -8.02
C ARG A 18 -10.27 3.50 -7.02
N LYS A 19 -10.35 2.18 -7.24
CA LYS A 19 -11.10 1.29 -6.35
C LYS A 19 -10.44 1.16 -4.99
N ALA A 20 -9.12 0.96 -4.94
CA ALA A 20 -8.36 0.93 -3.68
C ALA A 20 -8.55 2.22 -2.87
N ILE A 21 -8.49 3.37 -3.55
CA ILE A 21 -8.68 4.70 -2.92
C ILE A 21 -10.08 4.85 -2.34
N ILE A 22 -11.13 4.49 -3.10
CA ILE A 22 -12.52 4.55 -2.62
C ILE A 22 -12.75 3.63 -1.40
N LEU A 23 -12.12 2.45 -1.40
CA LEU A 23 -12.23 1.52 -0.27
C LEU A 23 -11.55 2.07 0.98
N PHE A 24 -10.37 2.67 0.82
CA PHE A 24 -9.66 3.37 1.89
C PHE A 24 -10.51 4.53 2.46
N GLU A 25 -11.03 5.39 1.60
CA GLU A 25 -11.88 6.53 1.96
C GLU A 25 -13.11 6.10 2.76
N LYS A 26 -13.79 5.02 2.34
CA LYS A 26 -14.94 4.48 3.06
C LYS A 26 -14.60 3.95 4.45
N LYS A 27 -13.40 3.41 4.63
CA LYS A 27 -12.98 2.81 5.92
C LYS A 27 -12.57 3.87 6.93
N TYR A 28 -11.81 4.88 6.51
CA TYR A 28 -11.22 5.86 7.43
C TYR A 28 -11.80 7.27 7.34
N ASN A 29 -12.74 7.51 6.42
CA ASN A 29 -13.28 8.84 6.12
C ASN A 29 -12.16 9.87 5.77
N LYS A 30 -11.05 9.37 5.20
CA LYS A 30 -9.86 10.13 4.79
C LYS A 30 -9.70 10.06 3.28
N GLY A 31 -9.67 11.22 2.64
CA GLY A 31 -9.46 11.35 1.20
C GLY A 31 -7.98 11.40 0.80
N LEU A 32 -7.72 11.46 -0.50
CA LEU A 32 -6.37 11.69 -1.02
C LEU A 32 -5.74 13.03 -0.54
N SER A 33 -6.57 14.01 -0.21
CA SER A 33 -6.09 15.30 0.33
C SER A 33 -5.54 15.21 1.75
N SER A 34 -5.90 14.16 2.50
CA SER A 34 -5.44 13.92 3.88
C SER A 34 -4.32 12.87 3.94
N LEU A 35 -3.67 12.54 2.82
CA LEU A 35 -2.56 11.58 2.82
C LEU A 35 -1.38 12.01 3.71
N GLN A 36 -1.27 13.31 3.99
CA GLN A 36 -0.22 13.89 4.84
C GLN A 36 -0.48 13.67 6.34
N ASP A 37 -1.70 13.24 6.70
CA ASP A 37 -2.17 13.01 8.07
C ASP A 37 -2.64 11.54 8.25
N ILE A 38 -1.86 10.61 7.70
CA ILE A 38 -2.10 9.17 7.80
C ILE A 38 -1.25 8.60 8.92
N GLY A 39 -1.87 7.88 9.86
CA GLY A 39 -1.18 7.11 10.90
C GLY A 39 -0.67 5.77 10.37
N THR A 40 -0.03 4.98 11.23
CA THR A 40 0.56 3.70 10.82
C THR A 40 -0.47 2.74 10.25
N GLU A 41 -1.59 2.54 10.95
CA GLU A 41 -2.65 1.60 10.54
C GLU A 41 -3.27 1.99 9.19
N GLU A 42 -3.56 3.28 8.98
CA GLU A 42 -4.14 3.74 7.72
C GLU A 42 -3.14 3.58 6.56
N LEU A 43 -1.85 3.78 6.82
CA LEU A 43 -0.80 3.57 5.82
C LEU A 43 -0.70 2.09 5.44
N SER A 44 -0.69 1.20 6.43
CA SER A 44 -0.72 -0.25 6.25
C SER A 44 -1.95 -0.68 5.44
N MET A 45 -3.13 -0.16 5.75
CA MET A 45 -4.35 -0.49 5.01
C MET A 45 -4.29 -0.02 3.55
N LEU A 46 -3.80 1.19 3.31
CA LEU A 46 -3.68 1.70 1.95
C LEU A 46 -2.72 0.83 1.12
N LEU A 47 -1.58 0.45 1.70
CA LEU A 47 -0.65 -0.51 1.10
C LEU A 47 -1.33 -1.86 0.85
N PHE A 48 -1.99 -2.43 1.85
CA PHE A 48 -2.69 -3.72 1.73
C PHE A 48 -3.70 -3.74 0.58
N LEU A 49 -4.53 -2.70 0.46
CA LEU A 49 -5.47 -2.56 -0.65
C LEU A 49 -4.74 -2.48 -1.99
N GLY A 50 -3.60 -1.79 -2.02
CA GLY A 50 -2.72 -1.74 -3.17
C GLY A 50 -2.09 -3.10 -3.51
N VAL A 51 -1.71 -3.89 -2.50
CA VAL A 51 -1.17 -5.25 -2.65
C VAL A 51 -2.22 -6.18 -3.24
N CYS A 52 -3.45 -6.14 -2.74
CA CYS A 52 -4.56 -6.92 -3.26
C CYS A 52 -4.83 -6.61 -4.75
N GLU A 53 -4.84 -5.32 -5.12
CA GLU A 53 -5.02 -4.91 -6.51
C GLU A 53 -3.79 -5.18 -7.39
N GLY A 54 -2.58 -5.22 -6.80
CA GLY A 54 -1.33 -5.61 -7.46
C GLY A 54 -1.33 -7.08 -7.86
N HIS A 55 -1.60 -7.97 -6.91
CA HIS A 55 -1.72 -9.42 -7.16
C HIS A 55 -2.82 -9.72 -8.18
N LYS A 56 -4.00 -9.10 -8.02
CA LYS A 56 -5.10 -9.26 -8.98
C LYS A 56 -4.72 -8.79 -10.39
N PHE A 57 -3.98 -7.70 -10.52
CA PHE A 57 -3.58 -7.18 -11.82
C PHE A 57 -2.54 -8.05 -12.53
N LEU A 58 -1.66 -8.70 -11.76
CA LEU A 58 -0.63 -9.62 -12.26
C LEU A 58 -1.13 -11.06 -12.44
N ASP A 59 -2.36 -11.36 -12.05
CA ASP A 59 -2.94 -12.70 -12.06
C ASP A 59 -2.11 -13.72 -11.27
N ILE A 60 -1.64 -13.31 -10.08
CA ILE A 60 -0.88 -14.14 -9.15
C ILE A 60 -1.64 -14.34 -7.84
N GLN A 61 -1.36 -15.44 -7.14
CA GLN A 61 -1.98 -15.75 -5.85
C GLN A 61 -1.59 -14.70 -4.81
N ASN A 62 -2.59 -14.12 -4.13
CA ASN A 62 -2.36 -13.23 -3.01
C ASN A 62 -2.16 -14.04 -1.73
N GLU A 63 -0.93 -14.02 -1.20
CA GLU A 63 -0.57 -14.65 0.07
C GLU A 63 -1.14 -13.90 1.28
N TYR A 64 -1.48 -12.62 1.10
CA TYR A 64 -2.08 -11.75 2.12
C TYR A 64 -3.59 -11.63 1.89
N ALA A 65 -4.33 -12.71 2.08
CA ALA A 65 -5.78 -12.71 1.87
C ALA A 65 -6.53 -11.83 2.89
N LYS A 66 -5.94 -11.60 4.06
CA LYS A 66 -6.48 -10.79 5.15
C LYS A 66 -5.50 -9.69 5.55
N PHE A 67 -6.03 -8.64 6.18
CA PHE A 67 -5.22 -7.51 6.62
C PHE A 67 -4.27 -7.89 7.77
N GLU A 68 -4.72 -8.77 8.66
CA GLU A 68 -3.94 -9.23 9.81
C GLU A 68 -2.68 -10.01 9.36
N ASP A 69 -2.78 -10.79 8.28
CA ASP A 69 -1.64 -11.52 7.69
C ASP A 69 -0.61 -10.53 7.11
N PHE A 70 -1.09 -9.42 6.55
CA PHE A 70 -0.24 -8.35 6.03
C PHE A 70 0.44 -7.57 7.16
N GLU A 71 -0.28 -7.20 8.23
CA GLU A 71 0.30 -6.51 9.39
C GLU A 71 1.38 -7.34 10.08
N THR A 72 1.14 -8.65 10.24
CA THR A 72 2.15 -9.58 10.80
C THR A 72 3.46 -9.57 10.00
N MET A 73 3.38 -9.44 8.67
CA MET A 73 4.55 -9.32 7.81
C MET A 73 5.22 -7.94 7.94
N LEU A 74 4.46 -6.87 8.16
CA LEU A 74 5.03 -5.55 8.42
C LEU A 74 5.74 -5.46 9.78
N ASP A 75 5.31 -6.22 10.78
CA ASP A 75 5.98 -6.30 12.09
C ASP A 75 7.41 -6.85 12.01
N GLU A 76 7.79 -7.50 10.89
CA GLU A 76 9.16 -7.93 10.61
C GLU A 76 10.08 -6.76 10.19
N MET A 77 9.52 -5.58 9.93
CA MET A 77 10.23 -4.39 9.46
C MET A 77 10.35 -3.33 10.56
N ASP A 78 11.46 -2.58 10.58
CA ASP A 78 11.55 -1.39 11.45
C ASP A 78 10.52 -0.33 11.02
N ILE A 79 9.89 0.32 12.00
CA ILE A 79 8.84 1.30 11.73
C ILE A 79 9.32 2.48 10.87
N SER A 80 10.59 2.88 11.00
CA SER A 80 11.18 3.96 10.22
C SER A 80 11.38 3.53 8.76
N GLU A 81 11.85 2.29 8.56
CA GLU A 81 11.99 1.68 7.24
C GLU A 81 10.62 1.53 6.57
N PHE A 82 9.60 1.11 7.33
CA PHE A 82 8.22 1.01 6.84
C PHE A 82 7.75 2.34 6.26
N TYR A 83 7.85 3.44 7.01
CA TYR A 83 7.44 4.75 6.51
C TYR A 83 8.21 5.18 5.26
N GLU A 84 9.52 4.93 5.22
CA GLU A 84 10.35 5.30 4.07
C GLU A 84 9.94 4.52 2.80
N VAL A 85 9.84 3.20 2.89
CA VAL A 85 9.52 2.33 1.76
C VAL A 85 8.06 2.55 1.32
N ALA A 86 7.13 2.62 2.27
CA ALA A 86 5.71 2.87 2.01
C ALA A 86 5.52 4.23 1.32
N GLY A 87 6.17 5.27 1.84
CA GLY A 87 6.11 6.62 1.28
C GLY A 87 6.62 6.68 -0.15
N LYS A 88 7.73 6.00 -0.47
CA LYS A 88 8.27 5.90 -1.83
C LYS A 88 7.29 5.19 -2.78
N VAL A 89 6.78 4.02 -2.36
CA VAL A 89 5.84 3.22 -3.16
C VAL A 89 4.57 4.01 -3.42
N ILE A 90 3.91 4.51 -2.38
CA ILE A 90 2.64 5.25 -2.50
C ILE A 90 2.85 6.55 -3.28
N GLY A 91 3.92 7.29 -2.97
CA GLY A 91 4.25 8.55 -3.61
C GLY A 91 4.40 8.41 -5.13
N SER A 92 5.02 7.33 -5.62
CA SER A 92 5.22 7.11 -7.06
C SER A 92 3.91 7.07 -7.88
N PHE A 93 2.80 6.61 -7.29
CA PHE A 93 1.48 6.57 -7.95
C PHE A 93 0.86 7.96 -8.11
N PHE A 94 1.16 8.88 -7.18
CA PHE A 94 0.66 10.25 -7.20
C PHE A 94 1.62 11.22 -7.88
N SER A 95 2.88 10.82 -8.08
CA SER A 95 3.94 11.65 -8.65
C SER A 95 3.90 11.80 -10.19
N LYS A 96 2.86 11.31 -10.88
CA LYS A 96 2.64 11.60 -12.32
C LYS A 96 1.39 12.48 -12.48
N LYS A 97 1.45 13.73 -12.95
CA LYS A 97 2.22 14.27 -14.09
C LYS A 97 2.61 15.76 -13.95
N LYS A 98 3.83 16.10 -14.38
CA LYS A 98 4.04 17.07 -15.48
C LYS A 98 5.05 16.47 -16.47
N LYS A 99 4.55 15.86 -17.55
CA LYS A 99 5.22 15.78 -18.85
C LYS A 99 4.18 16.20 -19.86
#